data_AF-A0A9X4XKG3-F1
#
_entry.id   AF-A0A9X4XKG3-F1
#
_cell.length_a   1.000
_cell.length_b   1.000
_cell.length_c   1.000
_cell.angle_alpha   90.00
_cell.angle_beta   90.00
_cell.angle_gamma   90.00
#
_symmetry.space_group_name_H-M   'P 1'
#
loop_
_entity.id
_entity.type
_entity.pdbx_description
1 polymer ?
#
loop_
_entity_poly.entity_id
_entity_poly.type
_entity_poly.pdbx_seq_one_letter_code
_entity_poly.pdbx_strand_id
1 'polypeptide(L)'
;MDIVVVSNRVARLDAEEPMTGGLAAALLPVVRDSGAIWVGSSGRTRDTSVKEPLLEVAALGKGALATVDLPAAHYRGYYEGFSNSALWPALHSRADLVRVEPEDYAAYREVNAYMARALMRFCRNEATMIWVQDYHFLPLGAELRRLGVTQPIGFFLHTPLPGRDMLAAVPHHRELIEAMLAYDLIGFQTVDGQRNFADYVRRELGLTVRSAIVRSRHGETRLGTFPIGIDTALFAERATKAAARPEVSRLRSSLQGAKLVVGVDRIDYSKGLANRLRGFAALLEAQPSFRRAVTLLQVAVPSRSDIPTYRALEHEVATLVGNINGRFGEPDWTPVRYLNKGFSQTTLAGFYRTAGVGLVTPLNDGMNLVAKEYVAAQNPFDPGVLILSEFAGAARELEAALLVNPHDTAAIARALARALGMSQQERCERWETNMKVLRASPVQLWFSDFVRTLDDQASMALPVVAEVPALPGAQGVSTLSTVPTMRGSEAPVMRFERH
;
A
#
# COMPACT_ATOMS: atom_id res chain seq x y z
N MET A 1 -12.45 2.16 20.81
CA MET A 1 -12.79 1.95 19.39
C MET A 1 -11.83 0.88 18.89
N ASP A 2 -12.38 -0.24 18.44
CA ASP A 2 -11.56 -1.39 18.04
C ASP A 2 -11.24 -1.26 16.55
N ILE A 3 -9.97 -1.40 16.17
CA ILE A 3 -9.54 -1.25 14.76
C ILE A 3 -9.16 -2.61 14.22
N VAL A 4 -9.80 -3.03 13.13
CA VAL A 4 -9.44 -4.23 12.38
C VAL A 4 -8.85 -3.84 11.04
N VAL A 5 -7.54 -3.98 10.91
CA VAL A 5 -6.82 -3.76 9.65
C VAL A 5 -6.84 -5.05 8.83
N VAL A 6 -7.15 -4.98 7.54
CA VAL A 6 -7.24 -6.15 6.65
C VAL A 6 -6.31 -5.98 5.46
N SER A 7 -5.39 -6.92 5.23
CA SER A 7 -4.50 -6.91 4.04
C SER A 7 -4.31 -8.30 3.45
N ASN A 8 -3.87 -8.38 2.20
CA ASN A 8 -3.70 -9.66 1.51
C ASN A 8 -2.73 -10.61 2.25
N ARG A 9 -1.68 -10.06 2.91
CA ARG A 9 -0.74 -10.81 3.73
C ARG A 9 -0.50 -10.10 5.05
N VAL A 10 -0.34 -10.88 6.11
CA VAL A 10 0.18 -10.41 7.40
C VAL A 10 1.69 -10.62 7.43
N ALA A 11 2.42 -9.75 8.13
CA ALA A 11 3.85 -9.95 8.33
C ALA A 11 4.12 -11.24 9.13
N ARG A 12 5.21 -11.92 8.81
CA ARG A 12 5.78 -12.94 9.71
C ARG A 12 6.49 -12.23 10.86
N LEU A 13 6.38 -12.78 12.07
CA LEU A 13 6.91 -12.16 13.30
C LEU A 13 8.45 -12.29 13.44
N ASP A 14 9.13 -12.98 12.53
CA ASP A 14 10.58 -13.16 12.61
C ASP A 14 11.33 -11.91 12.08
N ALA A 15 12.05 -11.25 12.97
CA ALA A 15 12.80 -10.03 12.68
C ALA A 15 14.05 -10.26 11.81
N GLU A 16 14.54 -11.50 11.69
CA GLU A 16 15.68 -11.86 10.83
C GLU A 16 15.23 -12.34 9.44
N GLU A 17 13.94 -12.61 9.22
CA GLU A 17 13.41 -12.90 7.89
C GLU A 17 13.29 -11.62 7.03
N PRO A 18 13.50 -11.71 5.70
CA PRO A 18 13.27 -10.60 4.80
C PRO A 18 11.80 -10.14 4.84
N MET A 19 11.57 -8.90 5.28
CA MET A 19 10.27 -8.26 5.16
C MET A 19 9.93 -8.06 3.68
N THR A 20 8.91 -8.76 3.17
CA THR A 20 8.49 -8.67 1.78
C THR A 20 7.44 -7.57 1.59
N GLY A 21 7.90 -6.35 1.35
CA GLY A 21 7.05 -5.22 0.94
C GLY A 21 6.85 -4.15 2.02
N GLY A 22 6.58 -2.92 1.57
CA GLY A 22 6.51 -1.73 2.42
C GLY A 22 5.33 -1.69 3.39
N LEU A 23 4.20 -2.32 3.04
CA LEU A 23 2.99 -2.34 3.87
C LEU A 23 3.24 -2.99 5.24
N ALA A 24 3.95 -4.12 5.24
CA ALA A 24 4.20 -4.86 6.46
C ALA A 24 5.14 -4.11 7.42
N ALA A 25 6.15 -3.43 6.87
CA ALA A 25 7.05 -2.58 7.65
C ALA A 25 6.32 -1.37 8.27
N ALA A 26 5.31 -0.83 7.56
CA ALA A 26 4.51 0.29 8.03
C ALA A 26 3.47 -0.10 9.10
N LEU A 27 2.75 -1.21 8.90
CA LEU A 27 1.66 -1.61 9.80
C LEU A 27 2.15 -2.27 11.10
N LEU A 28 3.24 -3.03 11.08
CA LEU A 28 3.70 -3.80 12.26
C LEU A 28 3.86 -2.95 13.53
N PRO A 29 4.60 -1.81 13.52
CA PRO A 29 4.75 -0.97 14.70
C PRO A 29 3.40 -0.41 15.17
N VAL A 30 2.56 0.01 14.22
CA VAL A 30 1.30 0.67 14.53
C VAL A 30 0.29 -0.30 15.15
N VAL A 31 0.19 -1.51 14.62
CA VAL A 31 -0.66 -2.58 15.18
C VAL A 31 -0.20 -2.94 16.59
N ARG A 32 1.12 -3.06 16.79
CA ARG A 32 1.71 -3.38 18.09
C ARG A 32 1.35 -2.37 19.18
N ASP A 33 1.31 -1.08 18.83
CA ASP A 33 1.22 0.00 19.82
C ASP A 33 -0.20 0.56 19.99
N SER A 34 -1.08 0.37 19.00
CA SER A 34 -2.46 0.90 19.01
C SER A 34 -3.51 -0.04 19.62
N GLY A 35 -3.23 -1.34 19.69
CA GLY A 35 -4.24 -2.33 20.05
C GLY A 35 -5.09 -2.84 18.88
N ALA A 36 -4.78 -2.42 17.65
CA ALA A 36 -5.45 -2.92 16.46
C ALA A 36 -5.25 -4.43 16.26
N ILE A 37 -6.20 -5.06 15.58
CA ILE A 37 -6.10 -6.44 15.09
C ILE A 37 -5.78 -6.39 13.60
N TRP A 38 -4.70 -7.04 13.19
CA TRP A 38 -4.33 -7.13 11.77
C TRP A 38 -4.66 -8.50 11.20
N VAL A 39 -5.69 -8.53 10.36
CA VAL A 39 -6.20 -9.72 9.66
C VAL A 39 -5.59 -9.82 8.26
N GLY A 40 -5.22 -11.02 7.83
CA GLY A 40 -4.79 -11.25 6.44
C GLY A 40 -4.41 -12.70 6.16
N SER A 41 -3.90 -13.00 4.97
CA SER A 41 -3.53 -14.38 4.65
C SER A 41 -2.36 -14.87 5.51
N SER A 42 -2.43 -16.13 5.94
CA SER A 42 -1.32 -16.89 6.54
C SER A 42 -0.19 -17.19 5.53
N GLY A 43 -0.46 -17.04 4.23
CA GLY A 43 0.38 -17.52 3.14
C GLY A 43 0.19 -19.00 2.81
N ARG A 44 -0.68 -19.72 3.54
CA ARG A 44 -1.08 -21.10 3.22
C ARG A 44 -2.41 -21.10 2.48
N THR A 45 -2.60 -22.14 1.68
CA THR A 45 -3.87 -22.45 1.03
C THR A 45 -4.50 -23.68 1.67
N ARG A 46 -5.82 -23.73 1.72
CA ARG A 46 -6.57 -24.87 2.25
C ARG A 46 -7.62 -25.34 1.26
N ASP A 47 -7.88 -26.65 1.26
CA ASP A 47 -9.04 -27.23 0.58
C ASP A 47 -10.32 -26.86 1.35
N THR A 48 -11.22 -26.11 0.69
CA THR A 48 -12.37 -25.43 1.30
C THR A 48 -13.67 -26.23 1.26
N SER A 49 -13.59 -27.56 1.34
CA SER A 49 -14.78 -28.40 1.63
C SER A 49 -15.49 -28.00 2.93
N VAL A 50 -14.79 -27.30 3.84
CA VAL A 50 -15.36 -26.61 5.01
C VAL A 50 -15.62 -25.13 4.69
N LYS A 51 -16.87 -24.69 4.83
CA LYS A 51 -17.31 -23.31 4.48
C LYS A 51 -16.78 -22.22 5.42
N GLU A 52 -16.42 -22.56 6.66
CA GLU A 52 -15.95 -21.59 7.64
C GLU A 52 -14.45 -21.33 7.55
N PRO A 53 -14.02 -20.05 7.50
CA PRO A 53 -12.61 -19.70 7.55
C PRO A 53 -11.94 -20.14 8.85
N LEU A 54 -10.79 -20.80 8.75
CA LEU A 54 -9.93 -21.02 9.91
C LEU A 54 -9.14 -19.74 10.18
N LEU A 55 -9.17 -19.30 11.44
CA LEU A 55 -8.51 -18.08 11.86
C LEU A 55 -7.62 -18.38 13.06
N GLU A 56 -6.32 -18.13 12.93
CA GLU A 56 -5.36 -18.23 14.01
C GLU A 56 -5.04 -16.81 14.52
N VAL A 57 -5.08 -16.61 15.84
CA VAL A 57 -4.77 -15.31 16.47
C VAL A 57 -3.50 -15.42 17.29
N ALA A 58 -2.58 -14.49 17.09
CA ALA A 58 -1.37 -14.34 17.89
C ALA A 58 -1.27 -12.91 18.45
N ALA A 59 -0.89 -12.78 19.73
CA ALA A 59 -0.69 -11.48 20.34
C ALA A 59 0.52 -10.75 19.73
N LEU A 60 0.42 -9.42 19.58
CA LEU A 60 1.49 -8.55 19.11
C LEU A 60 1.48 -7.25 19.92
N GLY A 61 2.25 -7.21 21.01
CA GLY A 61 2.25 -6.06 21.93
C GLY A 61 0.86 -5.82 22.51
N LYS A 62 0.30 -4.63 22.29
CA LYS A 62 -1.08 -4.29 22.67
C LYS A 62 -2.12 -4.82 21.67
N GLY A 63 -1.72 -5.10 20.43
CA GLY A 63 -2.59 -5.58 19.36
C GLY A 63 -2.49 -7.08 19.11
N ALA A 64 -2.99 -7.52 17.96
CA ALA A 64 -2.94 -8.92 17.55
C ALA A 64 -2.79 -9.09 16.03
N LEU A 65 -2.24 -10.23 15.64
CA LEU A 65 -2.26 -10.73 14.27
C LEU A 65 -3.30 -11.83 14.15
N ALA A 66 -4.11 -11.80 13.09
CA ALA A 66 -5.11 -12.80 12.78
C ALA A 66 -4.85 -13.32 11.35
N THR A 67 -4.54 -14.60 11.20
CA THR A 67 -4.20 -15.17 9.90
C THR A 67 -5.30 -16.08 9.38
N VAL A 68 -5.55 -16.01 8.07
CA VAL A 68 -6.58 -16.78 7.37
C VAL A 68 -5.92 -17.59 6.25
N ASP A 69 -6.16 -18.89 6.21
CA ASP A 69 -5.77 -19.72 5.07
C ASP A 69 -6.72 -19.44 3.89
N LEU A 70 -6.19 -19.17 2.70
CA LEU A 70 -7.01 -18.84 1.53
C LEU A 70 -7.52 -20.10 0.80
N PRO A 71 -8.67 -20.04 0.11
CA PRO A 71 -9.18 -21.16 -0.68
C PRO A 71 -8.21 -21.57 -1.79
N ALA A 72 -7.70 -22.81 -1.75
CA ALA A 72 -6.74 -23.31 -2.73
C ALA A 72 -7.30 -23.26 -4.16
N ALA A 73 -8.58 -23.59 -4.34
CA ALA A 73 -9.25 -23.59 -5.63
C ALA A 73 -9.29 -22.22 -6.32
N HIS A 74 -9.24 -21.12 -5.54
CA HIS A 74 -9.35 -19.76 -6.07
C HIS A 74 -8.05 -18.95 -5.96
N TYR A 75 -7.06 -19.44 -5.18
CA TYR A 75 -5.85 -18.68 -4.88
C TYR A 75 -5.10 -18.23 -6.14
N ARG A 76 -4.90 -19.13 -7.11
CA ARG A 76 -4.16 -18.83 -8.35
C ARG A 76 -4.86 -17.73 -9.15
N GLY A 77 -6.14 -17.89 -9.45
CA GLY A 77 -6.91 -16.89 -10.23
C GLY A 77 -7.08 -15.56 -9.51
N TYR A 78 -7.20 -15.56 -8.18
CA TYR A 78 -7.23 -14.33 -7.38
C TYR A 78 -5.87 -13.61 -7.35
N TYR A 79 -4.80 -14.31 -6.97
CA TYR A 79 -3.51 -13.68 -6.66
C TYR A 79 -2.62 -13.56 -7.90
N GLU A 80 -2.36 -14.65 -8.61
CA GLU A 80 -1.50 -14.63 -9.81
C GLU A 80 -2.25 -14.07 -11.02
N GLY A 81 -3.52 -14.42 -11.17
CA GLY A 81 -4.41 -13.94 -12.23
C GLY A 81 -4.82 -12.48 -12.00
N PHE A 82 -6.04 -12.26 -11.51
CA PHE A 82 -6.67 -10.94 -11.51
C PHE A 82 -5.87 -9.87 -10.76
N SER A 83 -5.35 -10.18 -9.56
CA SER A 83 -4.62 -9.19 -8.77
C SER A 83 -3.29 -8.78 -9.43
N ASN A 84 -2.46 -9.74 -9.83
CA ASN A 84 -1.07 -9.44 -10.26
C ASN A 84 -0.83 -9.48 -11.77
N SER A 85 -1.77 -10.00 -12.56
CA SER A 85 -1.75 -10.00 -14.02
C SER A 85 -2.79 -9.05 -14.64
N ALA A 86 -3.80 -8.59 -13.90
CA ALA A 86 -4.75 -7.56 -14.36
C ALA A 86 -4.55 -6.22 -13.64
N LEU A 87 -4.86 -6.18 -12.34
CA LEU A 87 -4.90 -4.95 -11.56
C LEU A 87 -3.51 -4.33 -11.41
N TRP A 88 -2.50 -5.10 -10.98
CA TRP A 88 -1.15 -4.56 -10.78
C TRP A 88 -0.57 -3.89 -12.05
N PRO A 89 -0.55 -4.53 -13.24
CA PRO A 89 -0.05 -3.87 -14.43
C PRO A 89 -0.86 -2.62 -14.81
N ALA A 90 -2.19 -2.69 -14.79
CA ALA A 90 -3.02 -1.51 -15.08
C ALA A 90 -2.74 -0.36 -14.09
N LEU A 91 -2.72 -0.63 -12.78
CA LEU A 91 -2.47 0.35 -11.73
C LEU A 91 -1.09 1.02 -11.86
N HIS A 92 -0.12 0.32 -12.44
CA HIS A 92 1.22 0.85 -12.72
C HIS A 92 1.38 1.38 -14.16
N SER A 93 0.28 1.67 -14.85
CA SER A 93 0.26 2.23 -16.22
C SER A 93 0.91 1.32 -17.28
N ARG A 94 0.70 0.01 -17.15
CA ARG A 94 1.20 -1.03 -18.05
C ARG A 94 0.07 -1.89 -18.61
N ALA A 95 -0.91 -1.27 -19.30
CA ALA A 95 -1.99 -1.98 -19.97
C ALA A 95 -1.48 -3.05 -20.96
N ASP A 96 -0.30 -2.84 -21.54
CA ASP A 96 0.39 -3.79 -22.42
C ASP A 96 0.70 -5.13 -21.73
N LEU A 97 0.73 -5.16 -20.39
CA LEU A 97 0.98 -6.35 -19.59
C LEU A 97 -0.27 -6.96 -18.97
N VAL A 98 -1.45 -6.37 -19.17
CA VAL A 98 -2.72 -6.89 -18.63
C VAL A 98 -3.05 -8.21 -19.32
N ARG A 99 -3.20 -9.27 -18.52
CA ARG A 99 -3.56 -10.63 -18.97
C ARG A 99 -4.52 -11.24 -17.96
N VAL A 100 -5.66 -11.71 -18.43
CA VAL A 100 -6.75 -12.22 -17.59
C VAL A 100 -7.38 -13.42 -18.27
N GLU A 101 -7.48 -14.53 -17.55
CA GLU A 101 -8.32 -15.66 -17.95
C GLU A 101 -9.76 -15.42 -17.44
N PRO A 102 -10.81 -15.91 -18.13
CA PRO A 102 -12.20 -15.67 -17.75
C PRO A 102 -12.53 -16.01 -16.28
N GLU A 103 -11.89 -17.04 -15.73
CA GLU A 103 -12.12 -17.54 -14.37
C GLU A 103 -11.42 -16.70 -13.28
N ASP A 104 -10.43 -15.89 -13.65
CA ASP A 104 -9.62 -15.13 -12.70
C ASP A 104 -10.46 -14.10 -11.92
N TYR A 105 -11.39 -13.42 -12.61
CA TYR A 105 -12.27 -12.45 -11.98
C TYR A 105 -13.24 -13.12 -10.99
N ALA A 106 -13.80 -14.28 -11.36
CA ALA A 106 -14.66 -15.05 -10.48
C ALA A 106 -13.91 -15.50 -9.22
N ALA A 107 -12.69 -16.04 -9.39
CA ALA A 107 -11.82 -16.39 -8.27
C ALA A 107 -11.48 -15.18 -7.37
N TYR A 108 -11.27 -14.01 -7.97
CA TYR A 108 -11.03 -12.77 -7.23
C TYR A 108 -12.21 -12.37 -6.35
N ARG A 109 -13.44 -12.46 -6.87
CA ARG A 109 -14.68 -12.21 -6.13
C ARG A 109 -14.91 -13.24 -5.03
N GLU A 110 -14.67 -14.52 -5.30
CA GLU A 110 -14.82 -15.58 -4.30
C GLU A 110 -13.87 -15.42 -3.10
N VAL A 111 -12.60 -15.06 -3.34
CA VAL A 111 -11.66 -14.79 -2.24
C VAL A 111 -12.07 -13.57 -1.42
N ASN A 112 -12.58 -12.51 -2.06
CA ASN A 112 -13.12 -11.34 -1.36
C ASN A 112 -14.35 -11.70 -0.50
N ALA A 113 -15.29 -12.49 -1.04
CA ALA A 113 -16.44 -12.96 -0.28
C ALA A 113 -16.05 -13.91 0.86
N TYR A 114 -15.03 -14.74 0.67
CA TYR A 114 -14.46 -15.61 1.71
C TYR A 114 -13.83 -14.79 2.84
N MET A 115 -13.04 -13.77 2.50
CA MET A 115 -12.45 -12.86 3.49
C MET A 115 -13.53 -12.09 4.25
N ALA A 116 -14.60 -11.61 3.59
CA ALA A 116 -15.73 -10.96 4.26
C ALA A 116 -16.37 -11.88 5.32
N ARG A 117 -16.59 -13.16 5.01
CA ARG A 117 -17.09 -14.16 5.98
C ARG A 117 -16.15 -14.35 7.16
N ALA A 118 -14.83 -14.34 6.94
CA ALA A 118 -13.84 -14.45 8.01
C ALA A 118 -13.91 -13.25 8.96
N LEU A 119 -14.11 -12.05 8.42
CA LEU A 119 -14.14 -10.79 9.17
C LEU A 119 -15.39 -10.62 10.04
N MET A 120 -16.49 -11.34 9.77
CA MET A 120 -17.71 -11.27 10.59
C MET A 120 -17.46 -11.57 12.07
N ARG A 121 -16.42 -12.34 12.41
CA ARG A 121 -16.03 -12.63 13.80
C ARG A 121 -15.61 -11.38 14.59
N PHE A 122 -15.11 -10.34 13.90
CA PHE A 122 -14.67 -9.08 14.51
C PHE A 122 -15.75 -7.98 14.47
N CYS A 123 -16.86 -8.21 13.75
CA CYS A 123 -17.95 -7.25 13.55
C CYS A 123 -19.04 -7.35 14.63
N ARG A 124 -18.75 -7.96 15.79
CA ARG A 124 -19.73 -8.09 16.89
C ARG A 124 -19.89 -6.82 17.70
N ASN A 125 -18.86 -5.99 17.75
CA ASN A 125 -18.88 -4.70 18.42
C ASN A 125 -19.24 -3.62 17.38
N GLU A 126 -20.25 -2.81 17.67
CA GLU A 126 -20.67 -1.70 16.80
C GLU A 126 -19.61 -0.58 16.76
N ALA A 127 -18.76 -0.49 17.79
CA ALA A 127 -17.63 0.43 17.85
C ALA A 127 -16.36 -0.08 17.12
N THR A 128 -16.46 -1.19 16.38
CA THR A 128 -15.36 -1.69 15.53
C THR A 128 -15.31 -0.90 14.23
N MET A 129 -14.10 -0.54 13.79
CA MET A 129 -13.84 0.00 12.47
C MET A 129 -13.01 -0.99 11.65
N ILE A 130 -13.35 -1.16 10.38
CA ILE A 130 -12.64 -2.02 9.45
C ILE A 130 -11.82 -1.15 8.49
N TRP A 131 -10.53 -1.42 8.40
CA TRP A 131 -9.63 -0.72 7.48
C TRP A 131 -8.98 -1.68 6.50
N VAL A 132 -9.51 -1.72 5.29
CA VAL A 132 -9.07 -2.58 4.19
C VAL A 132 -7.89 -1.96 3.45
N GLN A 133 -6.89 -2.79 3.14
CA GLN A 133 -5.64 -2.39 2.51
C GLN A 133 -5.50 -3.03 1.13
N ASP A 134 -5.31 -2.15 0.16
CA ASP A 134 -4.75 -2.41 -1.17
C ASP A 134 -5.64 -3.16 -2.19
N TYR A 135 -5.19 -3.14 -3.45
CA TYR A 135 -5.92 -3.57 -4.65
C TYR A 135 -6.39 -5.03 -4.67
N HIS A 136 -5.90 -5.87 -3.76
CA HIS A 136 -6.37 -7.24 -3.64
C HIS A 136 -7.82 -7.32 -3.14
N PHE A 137 -8.30 -6.26 -2.47
CA PHE A 137 -9.59 -6.23 -1.80
C PHE A 137 -10.46 -5.04 -2.22
N LEU A 138 -10.45 -4.65 -3.51
CA LEU A 138 -11.29 -3.56 -4.02
C LEU A 138 -12.79 -3.77 -3.71
N PRO A 139 -13.39 -4.97 -3.87
CA PRO A 139 -14.83 -5.16 -3.61
C PRO A 139 -15.15 -5.61 -2.18
N LEU A 140 -14.16 -5.77 -1.28
CA LEU A 140 -14.38 -6.35 0.05
C LEU A 140 -15.41 -5.56 0.89
N GLY A 141 -15.41 -4.23 0.81
CA GLY A 141 -16.41 -3.39 1.46
C GLY A 141 -17.84 -3.74 1.04
N ALA A 142 -18.07 -3.94 -0.26
CA ALA A 142 -19.39 -4.34 -0.76
C ALA A 142 -19.80 -5.74 -0.27
N GLU A 143 -18.86 -6.69 -0.20
CA GLU A 143 -19.12 -8.02 0.37
C GLU A 143 -19.46 -7.96 1.86
N LEU A 144 -18.80 -7.10 2.65
CA LEU A 144 -19.12 -6.86 4.05
C LEU A 144 -20.52 -6.23 4.22
N ARG A 145 -20.84 -5.21 3.41
CA ARG A 145 -22.19 -4.59 3.41
C ARG A 145 -23.28 -5.62 3.09
N ARG A 146 -23.03 -6.55 2.16
CA ARG A 146 -23.97 -7.65 1.83
C ARG A 146 -24.21 -8.62 2.99
N LEU A 147 -23.25 -8.74 3.90
CA LEU A 147 -23.38 -9.53 5.13
C LEU A 147 -23.99 -8.74 6.30
N GLY A 148 -24.46 -7.51 6.07
CA GLY A 148 -25.13 -6.68 7.07
C GLY A 148 -24.19 -5.90 7.99
N VAL A 149 -22.89 -5.79 7.65
CA VAL A 149 -21.93 -4.97 8.40
C VAL A 149 -22.29 -3.50 8.24
N THR A 150 -22.60 -2.82 9.34
CA THR A 150 -22.94 -1.39 9.39
C THR A 150 -21.80 -0.52 9.94
N GLN A 151 -20.76 -1.15 10.49
CA GLN A 151 -19.57 -0.49 11.01
C GLN A 151 -18.87 0.39 9.96
N PRO A 152 -18.08 1.38 10.38
CA PRO A 152 -17.25 2.16 9.47
C PRO A 152 -16.23 1.28 8.73
N ILE A 153 -16.18 1.38 7.40
CA ILE A 153 -15.25 0.65 6.54
C ILE A 153 -14.46 1.63 5.69
N GLY A 154 -13.16 1.69 5.93
CA GLY A 154 -12.20 2.42 5.10
C GLY A 154 -11.44 1.51 4.16
N PHE A 155 -11.02 2.08 3.04
CA PHE A 155 -10.10 1.46 2.09
C PHE A 155 -8.90 2.38 1.85
N PHE A 156 -7.70 1.83 1.78
CA PHE A 156 -6.51 2.58 1.37
C PHE A 156 -5.76 1.88 0.23
N LEU A 157 -5.55 2.59 -0.88
CA LEU A 157 -4.81 2.08 -2.05
C LEU A 157 -3.32 2.43 -1.92
N HIS A 158 -2.45 1.40 -1.86
CA HIS A 158 -1.00 1.61 -1.71
C HIS A 158 -0.28 1.81 -3.04
N THR A 159 -0.86 1.30 -4.11
CA THR A 159 -0.39 1.46 -5.48
C THR A 159 -0.80 2.82 -6.06
N PRO A 160 -0.22 3.26 -7.20
CA PRO A 160 -0.78 4.39 -7.93
C PRO A 160 -2.20 4.09 -8.39
N LEU A 161 -2.96 5.16 -8.68
CA LEU A 161 -4.18 5.04 -9.47
C LEU A 161 -3.98 5.77 -10.81
N PRO A 162 -4.03 5.05 -11.94
CA PRO A 162 -3.79 5.64 -13.25
C PRO A 162 -5.03 6.39 -13.76
N GLY A 163 -4.89 7.09 -14.87
CA GLY A 163 -6.02 7.71 -15.56
C GLY A 163 -7.04 6.68 -16.06
N ARG A 164 -8.25 7.16 -16.40
CA ARG A 164 -9.39 6.29 -16.73
C ARG A 164 -9.11 5.28 -17.84
N ASP A 165 -8.39 5.68 -18.88
CA ASP A 165 -8.20 4.85 -20.08
C ASP A 165 -7.34 3.61 -19.75
N MET A 166 -6.46 3.73 -18.76
CA MET A 166 -5.66 2.62 -18.25
C MET A 166 -6.49 1.67 -17.37
N LEU A 167 -7.39 2.21 -16.53
CA LEU A 167 -8.31 1.39 -15.73
C LEU A 167 -9.31 0.64 -16.62
N ALA A 168 -9.76 1.25 -17.72
CA ALA A 168 -10.67 0.63 -18.68
C ALA A 168 -10.10 -0.61 -19.37
N ALA A 169 -8.76 -0.79 -19.35
CA ALA A 169 -8.12 -2.01 -19.85
C ALA A 169 -8.37 -3.24 -18.96
N VAL A 170 -8.80 -3.05 -17.70
CA VAL A 170 -9.08 -4.15 -16.77
C VAL A 170 -10.50 -4.67 -17.00
N PRO A 171 -10.72 -5.97 -17.26
CA PRO A 171 -12.05 -6.55 -17.30
C PRO A 171 -12.84 -6.26 -16.01
N HIS A 172 -14.13 -5.97 -16.13
CA HIS A 172 -15.00 -5.63 -14.99
C HIS A 172 -14.60 -4.35 -14.21
N HIS A 173 -13.76 -3.48 -14.79
CA HIS A 173 -13.32 -2.22 -14.16
C HIS A 173 -14.49 -1.40 -13.61
N ARG A 174 -15.58 -1.24 -14.38
CA ARG A 174 -16.76 -0.48 -13.97
C ARG A 174 -17.39 -1.03 -12.69
N GLU A 175 -17.63 -2.35 -12.65
CA GLU A 175 -18.22 -3.04 -11.51
C GLU A 175 -17.34 -2.93 -10.26
N LEU A 176 -16.02 -3.06 -10.43
CA LEU A 176 -15.07 -2.96 -9.32
C LEU A 176 -15.05 -1.57 -8.69
N ILE A 177 -14.97 -0.53 -9.51
CA ILE A 177 -14.95 0.84 -9.00
C ILE A 177 -16.30 1.21 -8.37
N GLU A 178 -17.41 0.72 -8.93
CA GLU A 178 -18.72 0.87 -8.30
C GLU A 178 -18.79 0.16 -6.94
N ALA A 179 -18.26 -1.06 -6.82
CA ALA A 179 -18.21 -1.80 -5.56
C ALA A 179 -17.34 -1.11 -4.49
N MET A 180 -16.29 -0.39 -4.89
CA MET A 180 -15.49 0.41 -3.96
C MET A 180 -16.30 1.53 -3.29
N LEU A 181 -17.38 2.01 -3.91
CA LEU A 181 -18.24 3.04 -3.29
C LEU A 181 -19.05 2.51 -2.11
N ALA A 182 -18.91 1.23 -1.74
CA ALA A 182 -19.42 0.68 -0.48
C ALA A 182 -18.52 1.01 0.74
N TYR A 183 -17.32 1.56 0.52
CA TYR A 183 -16.48 2.12 1.57
C TYR A 183 -16.95 3.52 1.96
N ASP A 184 -16.82 3.86 3.25
CA ASP A 184 -17.15 5.19 3.76
C ASP A 184 -16.00 6.18 3.50
N LEU A 185 -14.75 5.68 3.52
CA LEU A 185 -13.53 6.43 3.17
C LEU A 185 -12.65 5.64 2.21
N ILE A 186 -12.25 6.26 1.10
CA ILE A 186 -11.23 5.75 0.18
C ILE A 186 -10.02 6.69 0.21
N GLY A 187 -8.89 6.18 0.70
CA GLY A 187 -7.63 6.89 0.77
C GLY A 187 -6.65 6.50 -0.34
N PHE A 188 -5.88 7.50 -0.79
CA PHE A 188 -4.83 7.35 -1.79
C PHE A 188 -3.49 7.88 -1.28
N GLN A 189 -2.39 7.44 -1.89
CA GLN A 189 -1.06 7.96 -1.60
C GLN A 189 -0.89 9.43 -2.03
N THR A 190 -1.48 9.82 -3.16
CA THR A 190 -1.25 11.13 -3.78
C THR A 190 -2.55 11.78 -4.25
N VAL A 191 -2.53 13.11 -4.35
CA VAL A 191 -3.64 13.91 -4.88
C VAL A 191 -3.97 13.53 -6.32
N ASP A 192 -2.97 13.16 -7.12
CA ASP A 192 -3.18 12.70 -8.50
C ASP A 192 -4.01 11.40 -8.52
N GLY A 193 -3.70 10.45 -7.63
CA GLY A 193 -4.49 9.22 -7.48
C GLY A 193 -5.94 9.51 -7.09
N GLN A 194 -6.15 10.40 -6.11
CA GLN A 194 -7.50 10.84 -5.72
C GLN A 194 -8.27 11.49 -6.89
N ARG A 195 -7.61 12.38 -7.64
CA ARG A 195 -8.20 13.06 -8.80
C ARG A 195 -8.58 12.09 -9.90
N ASN A 196 -7.72 11.11 -10.20
CA ASN A 196 -7.99 10.08 -11.19
C ASN A 196 -9.21 9.24 -10.81
N PHE A 197 -9.38 8.89 -9.53
CA PHE A 197 -10.57 8.18 -9.05
C PHE A 197 -11.83 9.02 -9.24
N ALA A 198 -11.77 10.29 -8.83
CA ALA A 198 -12.89 11.21 -8.97
C ALA A 198 -13.27 11.47 -10.43
N ASP A 199 -12.29 11.56 -11.34
CA ASP A 199 -12.57 11.67 -12.78
C ASP A 199 -13.22 10.41 -13.33
N TYR A 200 -12.68 9.23 -13.00
CA TYR A 200 -13.29 7.96 -13.40
C TYR A 200 -14.74 7.84 -12.93
N VAL A 201 -15.02 8.14 -11.66
CA VAL A 201 -16.37 8.11 -11.09
C VAL A 201 -17.33 9.06 -11.81
N ARG A 202 -16.86 10.27 -12.18
CA ARG A 202 -17.69 11.22 -12.94
C ARG A 202 -17.95 10.76 -14.37
N ARG A 203 -16.91 10.29 -15.07
CA ARG A 203 -16.95 10.02 -16.51
C ARG A 203 -17.55 8.65 -16.82
N GLU A 204 -17.09 7.63 -16.12
CA GLU A 204 -17.56 6.26 -16.32
C GLU A 204 -18.88 6.05 -15.59
N LEU A 205 -18.95 6.34 -14.28
CA LEU A 205 -20.15 6.03 -13.49
C LEU A 205 -21.26 7.10 -13.57
N GLY A 206 -20.98 8.28 -14.12
CA GLY A 206 -21.96 9.38 -14.21
C GLY A 206 -22.32 9.98 -12.85
N LEU A 207 -21.51 9.74 -11.81
CA LEU A 207 -21.79 10.18 -10.45
C LEU A 207 -21.22 11.57 -10.16
N THR A 208 -21.89 12.30 -9.28
CA THR A 208 -21.42 13.62 -8.84
C THR A 208 -20.40 13.46 -7.72
N VAL A 209 -19.27 14.17 -7.87
CA VAL A 209 -18.24 14.28 -6.83
C VAL A 209 -18.09 15.74 -6.41
N ARG A 210 -18.49 16.07 -5.18
CA ARG A 210 -18.45 17.43 -4.59
C ARG A 210 -17.64 17.39 -3.29
N SER A 211 -16.70 18.32 -3.12
CA SER A 211 -15.87 18.41 -1.92
C SER A 211 -15.23 17.07 -1.51
N ALA A 212 -14.73 16.32 -2.49
CA ALA A 212 -14.18 14.97 -2.32
C ALA A 212 -15.17 13.91 -1.80
N ILE A 213 -16.47 14.16 -1.82
CA ILE A 213 -17.52 13.20 -1.48
C ILE A 213 -18.20 12.73 -2.77
N VAL A 214 -18.27 11.40 -2.93
CA VAL A 214 -19.03 10.73 -3.97
C VAL A 214 -20.37 10.31 -3.40
N ARG A 215 -21.47 10.66 -4.08
CA ARG A 215 -22.81 10.14 -3.75
C ARG A 215 -23.17 9.02 -4.70
N SER A 216 -23.50 7.86 -4.15
CA SER A 216 -23.89 6.68 -4.92
C SER A 216 -25.08 5.97 -4.27
N ARG A 217 -25.53 4.86 -4.85
CA ARG A 217 -26.53 3.97 -4.21
C ARG A 217 -26.06 3.36 -2.89
N HIS A 218 -24.74 3.37 -2.64
CA HIS A 218 -24.13 2.84 -1.41
C HIS A 218 -24.02 3.90 -0.30
N GLY A 219 -24.46 5.14 -0.55
CA GLY A 219 -24.35 6.26 0.38
C GLY A 219 -23.32 7.29 -0.04
N GLU A 220 -22.73 7.98 0.95
CA GLU A 220 -21.65 8.93 0.75
C GLU A 220 -20.29 8.27 0.99
N THR A 221 -19.40 8.35 0.00
CA THR A 221 -18.01 7.90 0.13
C THR A 221 -17.10 9.12 0.08
N ARG A 222 -16.31 9.33 1.14
CA ARG A 222 -15.26 10.36 1.14
C ARG A 222 -14.01 9.85 0.47
N LEU A 223 -13.36 10.72 -0.30
CA LEU A 223 -12.04 10.51 -0.88
C LEU A 223 -11.02 11.33 -0.11
N GLY A 224 -9.85 10.76 0.16
CA GLY A 224 -8.76 11.45 0.87
C GLY A 224 -7.37 11.04 0.41
N THR A 225 -6.37 11.81 0.81
CA THR A 225 -4.95 11.53 0.54
C THR A 225 -4.19 11.42 1.83
N PHE A 226 -3.49 10.30 2.00
CA PHE A 226 -2.70 10.01 3.18
C PHE A 226 -1.36 9.41 2.72
N PRO A 227 -0.33 10.24 2.42
CA PRO A 227 0.98 9.75 2.02
C PRO A 227 1.58 8.86 3.12
N ILE A 228 1.85 7.59 2.83
CA ILE A 228 2.38 6.68 3.85
C ILE A 228 3.83 7.04 4.22
N GLY A 229 4.10 7.15 5.52
CA GLY A 229 5.42 7.43 6.08
C GLY A 229 6.19 6.16 6.48
N ILE A 230 7.34 6.36 7.12
CA ILE A 230 8.07 5.32 7.85
C ILE A 230 8.20 5.74 9.32
N ASP A 231 8.62 4.83 10.19
CA ASP A 231 9.15 5.22 11.50
C ASP A 231 10.57 5.76 11.33
N THR A 232 10.65 7.06 11.04
CA THR A 232 11.89 7.76 10.65
C THR A 232 12.97 7.66 11.75
N ALA A 233 12.59 7.84 13.01
CA ALA A 233 13.52 7.83 14.13
C ALA A 233 14.05 6.41 14.39
N LEU A 234 13.14 5.42 14.44
CA LEU A 234 13.53 4.03 14.63
C LEU A 234 14.43 3.52 13.51
N PHE A 235 14.15 3.92 12.26
CA PHE A 235 14.96 3.50 11.11
C PHE A 235 16.37 4.11 11.15
N ALA A 236 16.50 5.40 11.51
CA ALA A 236 17.79 6.05 11.67
C ALA A 236 18.65 5.41 12.78
N GLU A 237 18.03 5.07 13.91
CA GLU A 237 18.70 4.35 15.00
C GLU A 237 19.15 2.96 14.53
N ARG A 238 18.27 2.23 13.84
CA ARG A 238 18.59 0.90 13.28
C ARG A 238 19.76 0.96 12.29
N ALA A 239 19.77 1.94 11.39
CA ALA A 239 20.86 2.13 10.44
C ALA A 239 22.20 2.41 11.13
N THR A 240 22.17 3.20 12.21
CA THR A 240 23.36 3.49 13.03
C THR A 240 23.92 2.22 13.67
N LYS A 241 23.06 1.39 14.28
CA LYS A 241 23.47 0.10 14.87
C LYS A 241 23.93 -0.90 13.80
N ALA A 242 23.28 -0.92 12.64
CA ALA A 242 23.62 -1.81 11.53
C ALA A 242 25.02 -1.56 10.96
N ALA A 243 25.58 -0.37 11.13
CA ALA A 243 26.91 -0.01 10.62
C ALA A 243 28.05 -0.90 11.16
N ALA A 244 27.84 -1.57 12.29
CA ALA A 244 28.79 -2.48 12.92
C ALA A 244 28.55 -3.97 12.58
N ARG A 245 27.49 -4.31 11.81
CA ARG A 245 27.21 -5.71 11.47
C ARG A 245 28.31 -6.29 10.57
N PRO A 246 28.67 -7.58 10.73
CA PRO A 246 29.69 -8.24 9.90
C PRO A 246 29.43 -8.15 8.39
N GLU A 247 28.18 -8.25 7.95
CA GLU A 247 27.79 -8.13 6.54
C GLU A 247 28.10 -6.73 5.98
N VAL A 248 27.81 -5.69 6.75
CA VAL A 248 28.02 -4.29 6.35
C VAL A 248 29.51 -3.94 6.35
N SER A 249 30.25 -4.41 7.36
CA SER A 249 31.71 -4.28 7.41
C SER A 249 32.39 -5.00 6.24
N ARG A 250 31.97 -6.22 5.91
CA ARG A 250 32.49 -6.96 4.74
C ARG A 250 32.18 -6.24 3.43
N LEU A 251 30.96 -5.72 3.27
CA LEU A 251 30.62 -4.90 2.11
C LEU A 251 31.56 -3.69 2.02
N ARG A 252 31.71 -2.91 3.08
CA ARG A 252 32.56 -1.71 3.11
C ARG A 252 34.01 -2.03 2.75
N SER A 253 34.61 -3.03 3.37
CA SER A 253 35.99 -3.46 3.08
C SER A 253 36.16 -3.93 1.64
N SER A 254 35.16 -4.64 1.09
CA SER A 254 35.21 -5.14 -0.28
C SER A 254 35.08 -4.06 -1.36
N LEU A 255 34.76 -2.81 -1.01
CA LEU A 255 34.68 -1.71 -1.98
C LEU A 255 36.06 -1.15 -2.35
N GLN A 256 37.10 -1.42 -1.54
CA GLN A 256 38.48 -0.97 -1.80
C GLN A 256 38.60 0.53 -2.15
N GLY A 257 37.79 1.38 -1.50
CA GLY A 257 37.77 2.82 -1.71
C GLY A 257 36.79 3.30 -2.80
N ALA A 258 36.16 2.40 -3.56
CA ALA A 258 35.10 2.77 -4.50
C ALA A 258 33.84 3.27 -3.78
N LYS A 259 33.19 4.28 -4.35
CA LYS A 259 31.87 4.76 -3.90
C LYS A 259 30.80 3.71 -4.18
N LEU A 260 29.82 3.61 -3.29
CA LEU A 260 28.69 2.69 -3.42
C LEU A 260 27.44 3.44 -3.88
N VAL A 261 26.86 2.99 -4.99
CA VAL A 261 25.48 3.28 -5.40
C VAL A 261 24.63 2.08 -5.00
N VAL A 262 23.46 2.30 -4.40
CA VAL A 262 22.57 1.21 -3.99
C VAL A 262 21.19 1.34 -4.63
N GLY A 263 20.69 0.23 -5.18
CA GLY A 263 19.32 0.05 -5.61
C GLY A 263 18.72 -1.18 -4.92
N VAL A 264 17.55 -1.04 -4.32
CA VAL A 264 16.88 -2.14 -3.59
C VAL A 264 15.42 -2.17 -3.98
N ASP A 265 15.01 -3.24 -4.64
CA ASP A 265 13.65 -3.39 -5.12
C ASP A 265 13.25 -4.87 -5.19
N ARG A 266 11.97 -5.13 -5.41
CA ARG A 266 11.54 -6.44 -5.91
C ARG A 266 11.85 -6.53 -7.41
N ILE A 267 12.04 -7.75 -7.92
CA ILE A 267 11.95 -7.99 -9.37
C ILE A 267 10.50 -7.71 -9.77
N ASP A 268 10.25 -6.50 -10.26
CA ASP A 268 8.93 -6.03 -10.67
C ASP A 268 9.10 -4.96 -11.76
N TYR A 269 8.30 -5.05 -12.82
CA TYR A 269 8.44 -4.18 -13.99
C TYR A 269 8.11 -2.72 -13.70
N SER A 270 7.42 -2.43 -12.59
CA SER A 270 7.21 -1.05 -12.11
C SER A 270 8.50 -0.38 -11.64
N LYS A 271 9.56 -1.14 -11.31
CA LYS A 271 10.76 -0.63 -10.61
C LYS A 271 11.85 -0.08 -11.52
N GLY A 272 11.68 -0.17 -12.85
CA GLY A 272 12.61 0.41 -13.81
C GLY A 272 14.03 -0.16 -13.73
N LEU A 273 14.19 -1.41 -13.28
CA LEU A 273 15.50 -2.05 -13.05
C LEU A 273 16.37 -2.04 -14.30
N ALA A 274 15.80 -2.38 -15.46
CA ALA A 274 16.51 -2.36 -16.73
C ALA A 274 17.01 -0.95 -17.09
N ASN A 275 16.16 0.07 -16.93
CA ASN A 275 16.52 1.47 -17.21
C ASN A 275 17.59 1.98 -16.25
N ARG A 276 17.52 1.57 -14.98
CA ARG A 276 18.53 1.86 -13.97
C ARG A 276 19.91 1.33 -14.36
N LEU A 277 19.96 0.06 -14.75
CA LEU A 277 21.19 -0.60 -15.21
C LEU A 277 21.76 0.08 -16.46
N ARG A 278 20.89 0.40 -17.43
CA ARG A 278 21.28 1.16 -18.63
C ARG A 278 21.81 2.56 -18.30
N GLY A 279 21.19 3.26 -17.34
CA GLY A 279 21.66 4.57 -16.88
C GLY A 279 23.02 4.49 -16.17
N PHE A 280 23.25 3.44 -15.37
CA PHE A 280 24.56 3.20 -14.77
C PHE A 280 25.63 2.84 -15.83
N ALA A 281 25.28 2.02 -16.82
CA ALA A 281 26.18 1.74 -17.95
C ALA A 281 26.53 3.03 -18.71
N ALA A 282 25.53 3.86 -19.02
CA ALA A 282 25.73 5.13 -19.71
C ALA A 282 26.65 6.10 -18.93
N LEU A 283 26.63 6.08 -17.59
CA LEU A 283 27.61 6.82 -16.77
C LEU A 283 29.04 6.34 -17.04
N LEU A 284 29.28 5.02 -17.01
CA LEU A 284 30.62 4.43 -17.20
C LEU A 284 31.15 4.61 -18.63
N GLU A 285 30.26 4.75 -19.60
CA GLU A 285 30.58 5.09 -20.98
C GLU A 285 30.97 6.55 -21.12
N ALA A 286 30.11 7.46 -20.66
CA ALA A 286 30.29 8.89 -20.82
C ALA A 286 31.42 9.45 -19.96
N GLN A 287 31.70 8.84 -18.81
CA GLN A 287 32.69 9.32 -17.83
C GLN A 287 33.60 8.18 -17.35
N PRO A 288 34.65 7.83 -18.12
CA PRO A 288 35.58 6.76 -17.77
C PRO A 288 36.28 6.92 -16.42
N SER A 289 36.36 8.14 -15.88
CA SER A 289 36.90 8.42 -14.53
C SER A 289 36.14 7.73 -13.40
N PHE A 290 34.88 7.35 -13.61
CA PHE A 290 34.10 6.59 -12.63
C PHE A 290 34.38 5.09 -12.68
N ARG A 291 35.05 4.57 -13.73
CA ARG A 291 35.44 3.16 -13.78
C ARG A 291 36.38 2.87 -12.62
N ARG A 292 36.15 1.76 -11.90
CA ARG A 292 36.88 1.37 -10.67
C ARG A 292 36.70 2.31 -9.47
N ALA A 293 36.06 3.47 -9.64
CA ALA A 293 35.79 4.43 -8.57
C ALA A 293 34.35 4.32 -8.02
N VAL A 294 33.45 3.64 -8.72
CA VAL A 294 32.06 3.42 -8.27
C VAL A 294 31.61 1.98 -8.51
N THR A 295 30.76 1.46 -7.63
CA THR A 295 30.10 0.16 -7.79
C THR A 295 28.61 0.32 -7.51
N LEU A 296 27.77 -0.29 -8.35
CA LEU A 296 26.34 -0.42 -8.11
C LEU A 296 26.04 -1.74 -7.38
N LEU A 297 25.48 -1.67 -6.18
CA LEU A 297 24.84 -2.79 -5.51
C LEU A 297 23.34 -2.78 -5.84
N GLN A 298 22.90 -3.74 -6.65
CA GLN A 298 21.48 -3.96 -6.93
C GLN A 298 21.00 -5.19 -6.15
N VAL A 299 20.25 -4.96 -5.06
CA VAL A 299 19.50 -6.02 -4.39
C VAL A 299 18.14 -6.12 -5.08
N ALA A 300 17.84 -7.29 -5.62
CA ALA A 300 16.56 -7.56 -6.26
C ALA A 300 15.91 -8.77 -5.60
N VAL A 301 14.79 -8.56 -4.93
CA VAL A 301 14.07 -9.63 -4.23
C VAL A 301 13.16 -10.35 -5.23
N PRO A 302 13.30 -11.67 -5.44
CA PRO A 302 12.37 -12.43 -6.28
C PRO A 302 10.92 -12.18 -5.87
N SER A 303 10.04 -12.01 -6.84
CA SER A 303 8.63 -11.79 -6.60
C SER A 303 7.81 -12.40 -7.73
N ARG A 304 6.78 -13.18 -7.39
CA ARG A 304 5.79 -13.70 -8.34
C ARG A 304 6.43 -14.47 -9.50
N SER A 305 7.47 -15.26 -9.20
CA SER A 305 8.27 -15.99 -10.20
C SER A 305 7.46 -17.01 -11.01
N ASP A 306 6.24 -17.36 -10.58
CA ASP A 306 5.32 -18.21 -11.34
C ASP A 306 4.64 -17.48 -12.51
N ILE A 307 4.64 -16.14 -12.50
CA ILE A 307 4.08 -15.31 -13.58
C ILE A 307 5.12 -15.11 -14.69
N PRO A 308 4.81 -15.44 -15.97
CA PRO A 308 5.77 -15.35 -17.08
C PRO A 308 6.45 -13.98 -17.25
N THR A 309 5.70 -12.89 -17.10
CA THR A 309 6.23 -11.51 -17.23
C THR A 309 7.32 -11.20 -16.21
N TYR A 310 7.20 -11.74 -14.99
CA TYR A 310 8.20 -11.56 -13.94
C TYR A 310 9.48 -12.35 -14.23
N ARG A 311 9.35 -13.60 -14.72
CA ARG A 311 10.52 -14.38 -15.17
C ARG A 311 11.26 -13.73 -16.33
N ALA A 312 10.52 -13.18 -17.30
CA ALA A 312 11.10 -12.48 -18.43
C ALA A 312 11.93 -11.26 -17.97
N LEU A 313 11.39 -10.47 -17.03
CA LEU A 313 12.11 -9.35 -16.43
C LEU A 313 13.37 -9.81 -15.67
N GLU A 314 13.26 -10.87 -14.87
CA GLU A 314 14.40 -11.43 -14.14
C GLU A 314 15.55 -11.82 -15.09
N HIS A 315 15.20 -12.47 -16.21
CA HIS A 315 16.16 -12.83 -17.25
C HIS A 315 16.76 -11.59 -17.93
N GLU A 316 15.96 -10.58 -18.27
CA GLU A 316 16.45 -9.31 -18.85
C GLU A 316 17.45 -8.63 -17.92
N VAL A 317 17.13 -8.52 -16.63
CA VAL A 317 17.99 -7.92 -15.61
C VAL A 317 19.31 -8.69 -15.49
N ALA A 318 19.26 -10.02 -15.41
CA ALA A 318 20.47 -10.85 -15.31
C ALA A 318 21.37 -10.69 -16.55
N THR A 319 20.78 -10.68 -17.74
CA THR A 319 21.51 -10.46 -19.01
C THR A 319 22.16 -9.08 -19.04
N LEU A 320 21.44 -8.02 -18.64
CA LEU A 320 22.00 -6.66 -18.58
C LEU A 320 23.18 -6.58 -17.61
N VAL A 321 23.06 -7.18 -16.42
CA VAL A 321 24.15 -7.25 -15.44
C VAL A 321 25.37 -7.96 -16.04
N GLY A 322 25.17 -9.11 -16.69
CA GLY A 322 26.24 -9.87 -17.35
C GLY A 322 26.95 -9.04 -18.42
N ASN A 323 26.19 -8.35 -19.27
CA ASN A 323 26.73 -7.49 -20.32
C ASN A 323 27.54 -6.31 -19.76
N ILE A 324 27.03 -5.63 -18.71
CA ILE A 324 27.73 -4.50 -18.09
C ILE A 324 29.02 -4.98 -17.43
N ASN A 325 28.97 -6.05 -16.65
CA ASN A 325 30.15 -6.59 -15.99
C ASN A 325 31.17 -7.15 -16.98
N GLY A 326 30.74 -7.79 -18.06
CA GLY A 326 31.65 -8.26 -19.12
C GLY A 326 32.30 -7.13 -19.91
N ARG A 327 31.61 -5.99 -20.09
CA ARG A 327 32.13 -4.84 -20.85
C ARG A 327 33.05 -3.93 -20.03
N PHE A 328 32.75 -3.69 -18.76
CA PHE A 328 33.49 -2.72 -17.93
C PHE A 328 34.24 -3.34 -16.76
N GLY A 329 34.00 -4.61 -16.44
CA GLY A 329 34.65 -5.27 -15.32
C GLY A 329 36.14 -5.47 -15.52
N GLU A 330 36.86 -5.52 -14.40
CA GLU A 330 38.29 -5.78 -14.32
C GLU A 330 38.51 -6.93 -13.31
N PRO A 331 39.68 -7.60 -13.30
CA PRO A 331 39.94 -8.72 -12.39
C PRO A 331 39.70 -8.41 -10.90
N ASP A 332 39.88 -7.15 -10.50
CA ASP A 332 39.71 -6.64 -9.13
C ASP A 332 38.50 -5.69 -8.98
N TRP A 333 37.67 -5.51 -10.01
CA TRP A 333 36.50 -4.64 -9.94
C TRP A 333 35.29 -5.19 -10.69
N THR A 334 34.18 -5.36 -9.96
CA THR A 334 32.86 -5.70 -10.52
C THR A 334 31.94 -4.47 -10.49
N PRO A 335 31.61 -3.88 -11.65
CA PRO A 335 30.81 -2.65 -11.73
C PRO A 335 29.41 -2.79 -11.11
N VAL A 336 28.73 -3.92 -11.36
CA VAL A 336 27.39 -4.20 -10.84
C VAL A 336 27.40 -5.47 -10.01
N ARG A 337 27.19 -5.30 -8.70
CA ARG A 337 26.96 -6.39 -7.74
C ARG A 337 25.47 -6.65 -7.65
N TYR A 338 25.00 -7.65 -8.39
CA TYR A 338 23.59 -8.05 -8.43
C TYR A 338 23.32 -9.19 -7.45
N LEU A 339 22.35 -8.99 -6.55
CA LEU A 339 21.94 -9.99 -5.56
C LEU A 339 20.45 -10.29 -5.72
N ASN A 340 20.16 -11.45 -6.30
CA ASN A 340 18.80 -11.93 -6.51
C ASN A 340 18.24 -12.65 -5.27
N LYS A 341 18.21 -11.95 -4.13
CA LYS A 341 17.74 -12.47 -2.84
C LYS A 341 17.34 -11.35 -1.88
N GLY A 342 16.51 -11.70 -0.90
CA GLY A 342 16.13 -10.80 0.19
C GLY A 342 17.23 -10.64 1.25
N PHE A 343 17.16 -9.51 1.96
CA PHE A 343 17.95 -9.22 3.16
C PHE A 343 17.02 -8.68 4.25
N SER A 344 17.39 -8.86 5.52
CA SER A 344 16.65 -8.24 6.63
C SER A 344 16.75 -6.71 6.56
N GLN A 345 15.72 -6.04 7.07
CA GLN A 345 15.63 -4.57 7.03
C GLN A 345 16.82 -3.91 7.75
N THR A 346 17.33 -4.53 8.81
CA THR A 346 18.55 -4.07 9.51
C THR A 346 19.78 -4.11 8.61
N THR A 347 19.98 -5.18 7.84
CA THR A 347 21.12 -5.26 6.90
C THR A 347 20.99 -4.24 5.77
N LEU A 348 19.79 -4.08 5.22
CA LEU A 348 19.52 -3.05 4.21
C LEU A 348 19.77 -1.63 4.73
N ALA A 349 19.36 -1.32 5.96
CA ALA A 349 19.63 -0.03 6.60
C ALA A 349 21.14 0.25 6.69
N GLY A 350 21.96 -0.76 6.96
CA GLY A 350 23.42 -0.65 6.94
C GLY A 350 24.00 -0.44 5.54
N PHE A 351 23.42 -1.07 4.51
CA PHE A 351 23.79 -0.83 3.11
C PHE A 351 23.43 0.59 2.67
N TYR A 352 22.24 1.08 3.01
CA TYR A 352 21.81 2.45 2.73
C TYR A 352 22.74 3.48 3.38
N ARG A 353 23.09 3.28 4.66
CA ARG A 353 24.01 4.15 5.40
C ARG A 353 25.43 4.16 4.82
N THR A 354 25.85 3.06 4.19
CA THR A 354 27.17 2.94 3.55
C THR A 354 27.18 3.53 2.14
N ALA A 355 26.02 3.60 1.48
CA ALA A 355 25.91 4.03 0.09
C ALA A 355 25.88 5.55 -0.05
N GLY A 356 26.84 6.08 -0.81
CA GLY A 356 26.91 7.51 -1.14
C GLY A 356 25.81 7.97 -2.09
N VAL A 357 25.16 7.05 -2.81
CA VAL A 357 23.99 7.34 -3.65
C VAL A 357 22.93 6.26 -3.51
N GLY A 358 21.69 6.68 -3.25
CA GLY A 358 20.49 5.86 -3.33
C GLY A 358 19.83 6.07 -4.69
N LEU A 359 19.72 5.00 -5.49
CA LEU A 359 19.21 5.07 -6.86
C LEU A 359 17.82 4.42 -6.93
N VAL A 360 16.79 5.24 -6.78
CA VAL A 360 15.38 4.80 -6.70
C VAL A 360 14.63 5.31 -7.92
N THR A 361 14.63 4.51 -8.99
CA THR A 361 14.14 4.92 -10.31
C THR A 361 12.95 4.09 -10.82
N PRO A 362 11.86 3.91 -10.06
CA PRO A 362 10.68 3.20 -10.56
C PRO A 362 10.03 3.95 -11.72
N LEU A 363 9.47 3.21 -12.68
CA LEU A 363 8.69 3.77 -13.79
C LEU A 363 7.34 4.33 -13.29
N ASN A 364 6.76 3.71 -12.26
CA ASN A 364 5.57 4.19 -11.57
C ASN A 364 5.53 3.54 -10.19
N ASP A 365 5.30 4.29 -9.11
CA ASP A 365 5.27 3.75 -7.75
C ASP A 365 4.35 4.58 -6.85
N GLY A 366 3.46 3.92 -6.11
CA GLY A 366 2.45 4.62 -5.30
C GLY A 366 3.08 5.52 -4.23
N MET A 367 4.24 5.11 -3.69
CA MET A 367 5.02 5.91 -2.75
C MET A 367 6.53 5.66 -2.89
N ASN A 368 6.96 4.41 -2.78
CA ASN A 368 8.36 3.98 -2.60
C ASN A 368 8.95 4.31 -1.22
N LEU A 369 8.78 3.39 -0.26
CA LEU A 369 9.37 3.52 1.08
C LEU A 369 10.90 3.38 1.10
N VAL A 370 11.51 2.71 0.12
CA VAL A 370 12.98 2.57 0.04
C VAL A 370 13.64 3.95 -0.10
N ALA A 371 13.02 4.89 -0.82
CA ALA A 371 13.49 6.27 -0.88
C ALA A 371 13.53 6.94 0.51
N LYS A 372 12.45 6.79 1.29
CA LYS A 372 12.34 7.35 2.65
C LYS A 372 13.33 6.68 3.60
N GLU A 373 13.44 5.36 3.53
CA GLU A 373 14.41 4.56 4.31
C GLU A 373 15.86 4.96 4.00
N TYR A 374 16.19 5.17 2.72
CA TYR A 374 17.53 5.60 2.31
C TYR A 374 17.92 6.93 2.95
N VAL A 375 17.04 7.94 2.91
CA VAL A 375 17.26 9.25 3.53
C VAL A 375 17.41 9.11 5.05
N ALA A 376 16.51 8.36 5.70
CA ALA A 376 16.55 8.14 7.14
C ALA A 376 17.81 7.40 7.62
N ALA A 377 18.42 6.56 6.77
CA ALA A 377 19.61 5.80 7.13
C ALA A 377 20.92 6.62 7.16
N GLN A 378 20.93 7.79 6.53
CA GLN A 378 22.17 8.53 6.28
C GLN A 378 22.83 9.08 7.55
N ASN A 379 24.14 9.31 7.48
CA ASN A 379 24.87 10.04 8.51
C ASN A 379 24.62 11.55 8.32
N PRO A 380 24.09 12.30 9.32
CA PRO A 380 23.85 13.74 9.19
C PRO A 380 25.10 14.55 8.80
N PHE A 381 26.29 14.09 9.20
CA PHE A 381 27.54 14.80 8.93
C PHE A 381 28.15 14.47 7.57
N ASP A 382 27.75 13.36 6.95
CA ASP A 382 28.24 12.93 5.64
C ASP A 382 27.16 12.12 4.90
N PRO A 383 26.02 12.74 4.56
CA PRO A 383 24.89 12.01 3.99
C PRO A 383 25.10 11.75 2.50
N GLY A 384 24.67 10.61 2.00
CA GLY A 384 24.60 10.35 0.57
C GLY A 384 23.49 11.13 -0.13
N VAL A 385 23.39 10.95 -1.46
CA VAL A 385 22.42 11.63 -2.32
C VAL A 385 21.34 10.67 -2.78
N LEU A 386 20.08 11.05 -2.64
CA LEU A 386 18.96 10.33 -3.23
C LEU A 386 18.74 10.80 -4.68
N ILE A 387 18.79 9.86 -5.63
CA ILE A 387 18.26 10.02 -6.98
C ILE A 387 16.91 9.32 -7.02
N LEU A 388 15.86 10.06 -7.38
CA LEU A 388 14.48 9.60 -7.25
C LEU A 388 13.71 9.80 -8.56
N SER A 389 12.93 8.79 -8.97
CA SER A 389 11.99 8.94 -10.07
C SER A 389 10.93 9.99 -9.76
N GLU A 390 10.63 10.87 -10.71
CA GLU A 390 9.49 11.79 -10.64
C GLU A 390 8.12 11.07 -10.60
N PHE A 391 8.09 9.78 -10.95
CA PHE A 391 6.89 8.93 -10.95
C PHE A 391 6.74 8.08 -9.67
N ALA A 392 7.57 8.32 -8.65
CA ALA A 392 7.34 7.78 -7.31
C ALA A 392 6.51 8.75 -6.48
N GLY A 393 5.52 8.27 -5.72
CA GLY A 393 4.75 9.13 -4.82
C GLY A 393 5.62 9.92 -3.83
N ALA A 394 6.74 9.35 -3.37
CA ALA A 394 7.69 10.03 -2.50
C ALA A 394 8.35 11.26 -3.14
N ALA A 395 8.34 11.40 -4.47
CA ALA A 395 8.86 12.58 -5.14
C ALA A 395 8.01 13.84 -4.87
N ARG A 396 6.76 13.67 -4.42
CA ARG A 396 5.89 14.77 -3.96
C ARG A 396 6.29 15.32 -2.59
N GLU A 397 7.11 14.58 -1.84
CA GLU A 397 7.56 14.94 -0.49
C GLU A 397 9.07 15.21 -0.44
N LEU A 398 9.87 14.45 -1.20
CA LEU A 398 11.33 14.47 -1.18
C LEU A 398 11.92 15.33 -2.31
N GLU A 399 11.45 16.57 -2.45
CA GLU A 399 11.82 17.47 -3.56
C GLU A 399 13.30 17.84 -3.60
N ALA A 400 14.02 17.70 -2.47
CA ALA A 400 15.47 17.94 -2.43
C ALA A 400 16.30 16.77 -3.00
N ALA A 401 15.66 15.64 -3.36
CA ALA A 401 16.29 14.59 -4.15
C ALA A 401 16.68 15.09 -5.55
N LEU A 402 17.58 14.37 -6.23
CA LEU A 402 17.78 14.56 -7.66
C LEU A 402 16.67 13.82 -8.42
N LEU A 403 15.61 14.55 -8.77
CA LEU A 403 14.50 14.01 -9.53
C LEU A 403 14.91 13.69 -10.96
N VAL A 404 14.52 12.51 -11.45
CA VAL A 404 14.81 12.05 -12.81
C VAL A 404 13.58 11.43 -13.46
N ASN A 405 13.44 11.63 -14.76
CA ASN A 405 12.58 10.79 -15.57
C ASN A 405 13.29 9.45 -15.84
N PRO A 406 12.80 8.31 -15.32
CA PRO A 406 13.44 7.01 -15.47
C PRO A 406 13.45 6.46 -16.90
N HIS A 407 12.70 7.07 -17.84
CA HIS A 407 12.75 6.71 -19.26
C HIS A 407 13.96 7.33 -19.98
N ASP A 408 14.50 8.44 -19.47
CA ASP A 408 15.74 9.03 -19.97
C ASP A 408 16.94 8.44 -19.22
N THR A 409 17.53 7.38 -19.79
CA THR A 409 18.73 6.73 -19.23
C THR A 409 19.93 7.66 -19.18
N ALA A 410 20.02 8.66 -20.07
CA ALA A 410 21.06 9.67 -20.03
C ALA A 410 20.82 10.67 -18.88
N ALA A 411 19.58 10.99 -18.53
CA ALA A 411 19.27 11.75 -17.31
C ALA A 411 19.69 11.00 -16.05
N ILE A 412 19.44 9.70 -15.97
CA ILE A 412 19.93 8.87 -14.86
C ILE A 412 21.46 8.96 -14.77
N ALA A 413 22.18 8.84 -15.89
CA ALA A 413 23.64 8.95 -15.92
C ALA A 413 24.14 10.33 -15.46
N ARG A 414 23.51 11.42 -15.94
CA ARG A 414 23.84 12.80 -15.52
C ARG A 414 23.58 13.01 -14.03
N ALA A 415 22.46 12.50 -13.50
CA ALA A 415 22.13 12.57 -12.08
C ALA A 415 23.12 11.77 -11.23
N LEU A 416 23.55 10.60 -11.68
CA LEU A 416 24.60 9.81 -11.01
C LEU A 416 25.93 10.56 -10.96
N ALA A 417 26.36 11.15 -12.08
CA ALA A 417 27.59 11.94 -12.11
C ALA A 417 27.51 13.13 -11.14
N ARG A 418 26.38 13.86 -11.14
CA ARG A 418 26.13 14.95 -10.21
C ARG A 418 26.17 14.48 -8.76
N ALA A 419 25.46 13.40 -8.44
CA ALA A 419 25.39 12.84 -7.09
C ALA A 419 26.77 12.44 -6.57
N LEU A 420 27.57 11.75 -7.40
CA LEU A 420 28.90 11.29 -7.04
C LEU A 420 29.91 12.43 -6.91
N GLY A 421 29.72 13.54 -7.62
CA GLY A 421 30.53 14.76 -7.55
C GLY A 421 30.02 15.83 -6.58
N MET A 422 28.92 15.58 -5.87
CA MET A 422 28.25 16.59 -5.04
C MET A 422 29.09 16.93 -3.80
N SER A 423 29.24 18.22 -3.51
CA SER A 423 29.96 18.70 -2.32
C SER A 423 29.26 18.24 -1.04
N GLN A 424 30.02 18.05 0.04
CA GLN A 424 29.45 17.68 1.34
C GLN A 424 28.39 18.70 1.81
N GLN A 425 28.63 19.99 1.58
CA GLN A 425 27.69 21.05 1.93
C GLN A 425 26.33 20.86 1.22
N GLU A 426 26.31 20.72 -0.11
CA GLU A 426 25.06 20.52 -0.85
C GLU A 426 24.36 19.22 -0.43
N ARG A 427 25.12 18.15 -0.15
CA ARG A 427 24.57 16.88 0.37
C ARG A 427 23.86 17.08 1.71
N CYS A 428 24.49 17.76 2.66
CA CYS A 428 23.91 18.05 3.97
C CYS A 428 22.64 18.91 3.86
N GLU A 429 22.66 19.96 3.03
CA GLU A 429 21.50 20.85 2.81
C GLU A 429 20.29 20.07 2.23
N ARG A 430 20.52 19.23 1.22
CA ARG A 430 19.48 18.38 0.63
C ARG A 430 18.95 17.34 1.60
N TRP A 431 19.85 16.69 2.34
CA TRP A 431 19.48 15.69 3.32
C TRP A 431 18.64 16.30 4.44
N GLU A 432 19.05 17.43 5.02
CA GLU A 432 18.30 18.08 6.10
C GLU A 432 16.89 18.48 5.64
N THR A 433 16.76 18.99 4.40
CA THR A 433 15.47 19.33 3.80
C THR A 433 14.55 18.10 3.72
N ASN A 434 15.03 17.01 3.14
CA ASN A 434 14.25 15.77 3.04
C ASN A 434 13.97 15.14 4.42
N MET A 435 14.93 15.19 5.33
CA MET A 435 14.79 14.63 6.68
C MET A 435 13.76 15.39 7.52
N LYS A 436 13.65 16.71 7.34
CA LYS A 436 12.58 17.52 7.96
C LYS A 436 11.19 17.04 7.55
N VAL A 437 10.99 16.73 6.27
CA VAL A 437 9.73 16.17 5.76
C VAL A 437 9.45 14.80 6.38
N LEU A 438 10.43 13.90 6.40
CA LEU A 438 10.26 12.57 7.00
C LEU A 438 9.97 12.60 8.51
N ARG A 439 10.51 13.57 9.24
CA ARG A 439 10.22 13.74 10.68
C ARG A 439 8.81 14.30 10.92
N ALA A 440 8.30 15.11 10.00
CA ALA A 440 6.96 15.70 10.10
C ALA A 440 5.84 14.71 9.72
N SER A 441 6.14 13.71 8.88
CA SER A 441 5.16 12.75 8.37
C SER A 441 5.52 11.28 8.70
N PRO A 442 5.58 10.90 9.98
CA PRO A 442 5.86 9.52 10.38
C PRO A 442 4.68 8.60 10.08
N VAL A 443 4.90 7.28 10.04
CA VAL A 443 3.85 6.29 9.76
C VAL A 443 2.68 6.33 10.75
N GLN A 444 2.95 6.74 12.00
CA GLN A 444 1.93 6.91 13.04
C GLN A 444 0.93 8.02 12.68
N LEU A 445 1.39 9.10 12.04
CA LEU A 445 0.53 10.19 11.59
C LEU A 445 -0.38 9.72 10.45
N TRP A 446 0.15 8.97 9.48
CA TRP A 446 -0.65 8.33 8.42
C TRP A 446 -1.78 7.48 9.00
N PHE A 447 -1.48 6.67 10.01
CA PHE A 447 -2.49 5.84 10.68
C PHE A 447 -3.52 6.68 11.42
N SER A 448 -3.09 7.62 12.27
CA SER A 448 -4.03 8.41 13.08
C SER A 448 -4.90 9.33 12.22
N ASP A 449 -4.36 9.91 11.15
CA ASP A 449 -5.12 10.77 10.24
C ASP A 449 -6.19 10.00 9.46
N PHE A 450 -5.86 8.79 8.97
CA PHE A 450 -6.84 7.96 8.28
C PHE A 450 -7.96 7.53 9.24
N VAL A 451 -7.59 7.02 10.42
CA VAL A 451 -8.53 6.56 11.45
C VAL A 451 -9.47 7.70 11.88
N ARG A 452 -8.91 8.87 12.20
CA ARG A 452 -9.70 10.05 12.57
C ARG A 452 -10.65 10.47 11.45
N THR A 453 -10.17 10.50 10.21
CA THR A 453 -11.02 10.91 9.07
C THR A 453 -12.16 9.93 8.86
N LEU A 454 -11.93 8.63 9.04
CA LEU A 454 -12.99 7.61 8.93
C LEU A 454 -14.01 7.72 10.06
N ASP A 455 -13.56 7.97 11.30
CA ASP A 455 -14.43 8.20 12.46
C ASP A 455 -15.31 9.46 12.28
N ASP A 456 -14.71 10.55 11.79
CA ASP A 456 -15.43 11.79 11.46
C ASP A 456 -16.52 11.54 10.39
N GLN A 457 -16.21 10.74 9.36
CA GLN A 457 -17.21 10.39 8.34
C GLN A 457 -18.34 9.51 8.88
N ALA A 458 -18.02 8.52 9.71
CA ALA A 458 -19.03 7.70 10.36
C ALA A 458 -19.97 8.54 11.22
N SER A 459 -19.42 9.50 11.96
CA SER A 459 -20.18 10.41 12.82
C SER A 459 -21.11 11.34 12.04
N MET A 460 -20.69 11.79 10.85
CA MET A 460 -21.51 12.62 9.96
C MET A 460 -22.60 11.84 9.20
N ALA A 461 -22.40 10.53 9.01
CA ALA A 461 -23.34 9.65 8.30
C ALA A 461 -24.49 9.13 9.18
N LEU A 462 -24.40 9.27 10.52
CA LEU A 462 -25.52 9.01 11.43
C LEU A 462 -26.64 10.01 11.12
N PRO A 463 -27.91 9.56 11.03
CA PRO A 463 -29.00 10.48 10.75
C PRO A 463 -29.06 11.52 11.86
N VAL A 464 -28.85 12.79 11.49
CA VAL A 464 -29.40 13.91 12.25
C VAL A 464 -30.87 13.56 12.41
N VAL A 465 -31.30 13.28 13.64
CA VAL A 465 -32.70 13.01 13.96
C VAL A 465 -33.48 14.16 13.34
N ALA A 466 -34.22 13.87 12.27
CA ALA A 466 -35.11 14.82 11.68
C ALA A 466 -36.15 15.11 12.75
N GLU A 467 -36.08 16.28 13.40
CA GLU A 467 -37.21 16.82 14.11
C GLU A 467 -38.37 16.84 13.13
N VAL A 468 -39.32 15.94 13.37
CA VAL A 468 -40.58 15.89 12.64
C VAL A 468 -41.23 17.27 12.84
N PRO A 469 -41.50 18.05 11.79
CA PRO A 469 -42.21 19.30 11.96
C PRO A 469 -43.59 18.98 12.52
N ALA A 470 -43.93 19.57 13.67
CA ALA A 470 -45.27 19.46 14.22
C ALA A 470 -46.28 19.96 13.16
N LEU A 471 -47.22 19.08 12.80
CA LEU A 471 -48.32 19.42 11.89
C LEU A 471 -49.13 20.59 12.48
N PRO A 472 -49.42 21.65 11.70
CA PRO A 472 -50.30 22.72 12.16
C PRO A 472 -51.76 22.26 12.00
N GLY A 473 -52.49 22.09 13.10
CA GLY A 473 -53.94 21.96 13.02
C GLY A 473 -54.60 21.25 14.21
N ALA A 474 -54.80 21.97 15.30
CA ALA A 474 -55.95 21.75 16.19
C ALA A 474 -56.15 23.01 17.05
N GLN A 475 -56.83 24.01 16.48
CA GLN A 475 -57.49 25.02 17.30
C GLN A 475 -58.99 24.72 17.35
N GLY A 476 -59.45 24.49 18.58
CA GLY A 476 -60.74 24.94 19.07
C GLY A 476 -61.94 24.03 18.85
N VAL A 477 -62.33 23.28 19.89
CA VAL A 477 -63.63 23.48 20.54
C VAL A 477 -63.49 23.08 22.02
N SER A 478 -63.79 24.02 22.91
CA SER A 478 -64.13 23.78 24.32
C SER A 478 -65.59 24.22 24.49
N THR A 479 -66.43 23.37 25.10
CA THR A 479 -67.17 23.66 26.35
C THR A 479 -68.18 22.55 26.70
N LEU A 480 -68.05 22.04 27.93
CA LEU A 480 -69.08 21.72 28.96
C LEU A 480 -70.28 20.79 28.63
N SER A 481 -70.39 19.65 29.35
CA SER A 481 -71.31 19.46 30.51
C SER A 481 -71.68 17.97 30.80
N THR A 482 -71.48 17.55 32.07
CA THR A 482 -72.29 16.63 32.92
C THR A 482 -72.85 15.26 32.42
N VAL A 483 -72.25 14.14 32.89
CA VAL A 483 -72.76 12.99 33.73
C VAL A 483 -74.27 12.58 33.64
N PRO A 484 -74.75 11.30 33.80
CA PRO A 484 -74.13 10.03 34.29
C PRO A 484 -74.45 8.67 33.56
N THR A 485 -73.68 7.65 33.97
CA THR A 485 -73.87 6.16 34.08
C THR A 485 -75.11 5.44 33.51
N MET A 486 -74.86 4.28 32.89
CA MET A 486 -75.73 3.07 32.91
C MET A 486 -74.90 1.78 32.74
N ARG A 487 -75.40 0.69 33.34
CA ARG A 487 -74.76 -0.61 33.64
C ARG A 487 -74.89 -1.67 32.53
N GLY A 488 -74.09 -2.73 32.65
CA GLY A 488 -74.32 -4.10 32.15
C GLY A 488 -73.67 -4.39 30.79
N SER A 489 -73.09 -5.54 30.48
CA SER A 489 -73.15 -6.89 31.07
C SER A 489 -72.08 -7.79 30.42
N GLU A 490 -71.50 -8.68 31.24
CA GLU A 490 -71.11 -10.08 30.97
C GLU A 490 -70.16 -10.48 29.81
N ALA A 491 -69.17 -11.29 30.22
CA ALA A 491 -68.23 -12.11 29.44
C ALA A 491 -68.94 -13.35 28.82
N PRO A 492 -68.33 -14.30 28.06
CA PRO A 492 -66.96 -14.81 28.27
C PRO A 492 -66.11 -15.23 27.04
N VAL A 493 -64.82 -15.33 27.36
CA VAL A 493 -63.76 -16.25 26.92
C VAL A 493 -64.22 -17.53 26.21
N MET A 494 -63.60 -17.83 25.07
CA MET A 494 -63.42 -19.19 24.55
C MET A 494 -61.99 -19.35 23.99
N ARG A 495 -61.22 -20.21 24.67
CA ARG A 495 -60.00 -20.87 24.17
C ARG A 495 -60.41 -21.93 23.15
N PHE A 496 -59.62 -22.15 22.11
CA PHE A 496 -59.38 -23.49 21.58
C PHE A 496 -57.94 -23.64 21.05
N GLU A 497 -57.33 -24.76 21.45
CA GLU A 497 -56.01 -25.25 21.09
C GLU A 497 -55.99 -25.97 19.73
N ARG A 498 -54.78 -25.95 19.13
CA ARG A 498 -54.11 -27.00 18.33
C ARG A 498 -54.86 -27.65 17.14
N HIS A 499 -54.25 -27.53 15.97
CA HIS A 499 -53.59 -28.64 15.26
C HIS A 499 -52.30 -28.13 14.59
#